data_AF-A0A928B2E1-F1
#
_entry.id   AF-A0A928B2E1-F1
#
_cell.length_a   1.000
_cell.length_b   1.000
_cell.length_c   1.000
_cell.angle_alpha   90.00
_cell.angle_beta   90.00
_cell.angle_gamma   90.00
#
_symmetry.space_group_name_H-M   'P 1'
#
loop_
_entity.id
_entity.type
_entity.pdbx_description
1 polymer ?
#
loop_
_entity_poly.entity_id
_entity_poly.type
_entity_poly.pdbx_seq_one_letter_code
_entity_poly.pdbx_strand_id
1 'polypeptide(L)'
;MKFSKEEKEIIRVIVECENKGGNLAFVLNFSRLLEKKGIGIVSLNYYKAVFLRKDMYPDYEFDSSIAPYVSTLFNLIEKLISEKHLICRGCLSADPLVVGVEYSQWKCPNVIAVNGEEVIMIEGPYQGWYGADRYEKYWMCDDWNRQLSKIDKYLYSSYSVSEELRDLVKHHFKTEEEIRFAKQQLMTWISIGVAILVGILGIIF
;
A
#
# COMPACT_ATOMS: atom_id res chain seq x y z
N MET A 1 -1.38 18.81 3.12
CA MET A 1 -0.59 18.05 2.14
C MET A 1 -1.46 17.63 0.98
N LYS A 2 -0.95 17.64 -0.25
CA LYS A 2 -1.65 17.08 -1.41
C LYS A 2 -1.05 15.70 -1.72
N PHE A 3 -1.89 14.67 -1.65
CA PHE A 3 -1.50 13.29 -1.94
C PHE A 3 -2.05 12.86 -3.31
N SER A 4 -1.28 12.05 -4.04
CA SER A 4 -1.71 11.38 -5.26
C SER A 4 -2.83 10.37 -4.97
N LYS A 5 -3.46 9.84 -6.03
CA LYS A 5 -4.49 8.81 -5.87
C LYS A 5 -3.93 7.55 -5.20
N GLU A 6 -2.74 7.10 -5.58
CA GLU A 6 -2.09 5.92 -5.00
C GLU A 6 -1.62 6.19 -3.57
N GLU A 7 -1.07 7.38 -3.30
CA GLU A 7 -0.67 7.74 -1.93
C GLU A 7 -1.88 7.73 -0.98
N LYS A 8 -3.03 8.26 -1.41
CA LYS A 8 -4.28 8.22 -0.64
C LYS A 8 -4.77 6.80 -0.40
N GLU A 9 -4.63 5.91 -1.38
CA GLU A 9 -4.99 4.49 -1.26
C GLU A 9 -4.11 3.80 -0.20
N ILE A 10 -2.79 3.99 -0.27
CA ILE A 10 -1.84 3.41 0.66
C ILE A 10 -2.06 3.95 2.08
N ILE A 11 -2.18 5.27 2.25
CA ILE A 11 -2.44 5.89 3.56
C ILE A 11 -3.73 5.33 4.16
N ARG A 12 -4.80 5.26 3.37
CA ARG A 12 -6.09 4.75 3.86
C ARG A 12 -5.95 3.35 4.42
N VAL A 13 -5.27 2.45 3.72
CA VAL A 13 -4.99 1.08 4.18
C VAL A 13 -4.23 1.09 5.51
N ILE A 14 -3.15 1.88 5.60
CA ILE A 14 -2.32 1.97 6.82
C ILE A 14 -3.14 2.44 8.02
N VAL A 15 -4.02 3.42 7.84
CA VAL A 15 -4.84 3.99 8.92
C VAL A 15 -5.99 3.06 9.30
N GLU A 16 -6.76 2.57 8.34
CA GLU A 16 -7.95 1.73 8.60
C GLU A 16 -7.59 0.37 9.22
N CYS A 17 -6.37 -0.11 8.98
CA CYS A 17 -5.90 -1.40 9.48
C CYS A 17 -4.91 -1.30 10.65
N GLU A 18 -4.65 -0.10 11.19
CA GLU A 18 -3.70 0.13 12.30
C GLU A 18 -3.96 -0.83 13.49
N ASN A 19 -5.22 -1.00 13.89
CA ASN A 19 -5.60 -1.87 15.01
C ASN A 19 -5.73 -3.36 14.65
N LYS A 20 -5.55 -3.73 13.37
CA LYS A 20 -5.77 -5.09 12.87
C LYS A 20 -4.50 -5.92 12.76
N GLY A 21 -3.33 -5.28 12.77
CA GLY A 21 -2.04 -5.92 12.51
C GLY A 21 -0.96 -5.53 13.50
N GLY A 22 0.03 -6.41 13.66
CA GLY A 22 1.18 -6.12 14.53
C GLY A 22 2.21 -5.15 13.92
N ASN A 23 2.31 -5.10 12.59
CA ASN A 23 3.30 -4.30 11.86
C ASN A 23 2.77 -3.88 10.47
N LEU A 24 3.53 -3.01 9.76
CA LEU A 24 3.13 -2.52 8.44
C LEU A 24 3.07 -3.62 7.38
N ALA A 25 4.01 -4.57 7.40
CA ALA A 25 4.03 -5.71 6.48
C ALA A 25 2.73 -6.52 6.56
N PHE A 26 2.27 -6.80 7.78
CA PHE A 26 1.00 -7.49 8.02
C PHE A 26 -0.18 -6.71 7.44
N VAL A 27 -0.23 -5.39 7.66
CA VAL A 27 -1.32 -4.55 7.16
C VAL A 27 -1.35 -4.49 5.63
N LEU A 28 -0.19 -4.43 4.98
CA LEU A 28 -0.06 -4.47 3.53
C LEU A 28 -0.50 -5.83 2.96
N ASN A 29 -0.27 -6.93 3.67
CA ASN A 29 -0.77 -8.26 3.27
C ASN A 29 -2.27 -8.39 3.51
N PHE A 30 -2.75 -8.02 4.70
CA PHE A 30 -4.15 -8.10 5.08
C PHE A 30 -5.07 -7.33 4.12
N SER A 31 -4.61 -6.17 3.64
CA SER A 31 -5.34 -5.36 2.65
C SER A 31 -5.28 -5.90 1.23
N ARG A 32 -4.40 -6.87 0.96
CA ARG A 32 -4.08 -7.41 -0.38
C ARG A 32 -3.70 -6.32 -1.38
N LEU A 33 -3.18 -5.19 -0.89
CA LEU A 33 -2.92 -4.00 -1.70
C LEU A 33 -1.85 -4.29 -2.76
N LEU A 34 -0.71 -4.83 -2.31
CA LEU A 34 0.40 -5.15 -3.21
C LEU A 34 0.08 -6.36 -4.09
N GLU A 35 -0.64 -7.35 -3.56
CA GLU A 35 -1.05 -8.54 -4.32
C GLU A 35 -1.92 -8.18 -5.54
N LYS A 36 -2.87 -7.24 -5.37
CA LYS A 36 -3.70 -6.70 -6.46
C LYS A 36 -2.90 -5.93 -7.51
N LYS A 37 -1.73 -5.44 -7.13
CA LYS A 37 -0.78 -4.76 -8.02
C LYS A 37 0.25 -5.73 -8.58
N GLY A 38 0.22 -7.02 -8.25
CA GLY A 38 1.23 -7.98 -8.70
C GLY A 38 2.60 -7.74 -8.09
N ILE A 39 2.67 -7.12 -6.91
CA ILE A 39 3.91 -6.76 -6.24
C ILE A 39 4.09 -7.66 -5.02
N GLY A 40 5.28 -8.25 -4.90
CA GLY A 40 5.73 -8.90 -3.67
C GLY A 40 7.08 -8.33 -3.21
N ILE A 41 7.33 -8.33 -1.91
CA ILE A 41 8.56 -7.77 -1.34
C ILE A 41 9.11 -8.78 -0.35
N VAL A 42 10.37 -9.16 -0.55
CA VAL A 42 11.12 -9.96 0.42
C VAL A 42 12.17 -9.05 1.02
N SER A 43 12.17 -8.94 2.35
CA SER A 43 13.17 -8.17 3.07
C SER A 43 13.63 -8.98 4.29
N LEU A 44 14.72 -9.69 4.09
CA LEU A 44 15.43 -10.53 5.05
C LEU A 44 16.84 -9.96 5.27
N ASN A 45 17.51 -10.37 6.35
CA ASN A 45 18.79 -9.78 6.79
C ASN A 45 19.84 -9.68 5.68
N TYR A 46 19.96 -10.70 4.82
CA TYR A 46 20.94 -10.77 3.73
C TYR A 46 20.30 -10.77 2.33
N TYR A 47 18.98 -10.82 2.24
CA TYR A 47 18.27 -10.93 0.97
C TYR A 47 17.13 -9.91 0.91
N LYS A 48 17.20 -9.03 -0.07
CA LYS A 48 16.21 -8.00 -0.34
C LYS A 48 15.89 -8.08 -1.82
N ALA A 49 14.61 -8.11 -2.14
CA ALA A 49 14.14 -8.13 -3.51
C ALA A 49 12.69 -7.64 -3.56
N VAL A 50 12.37 -6.92 -4.63
CA VAL A 50 10.99 -6.68 -5.04
C VAL A 50 10.69 -7.62 -6.19
N PHE A 51 9.49 -8.18 -6.21
CA PHE A 51 9.01 -9.09 -7.24
C PHE A 51 7.80 -8.48 -7.94
N LEU A 52 7.82 -8.46 -9.27
CA LEU A 52 6.75 -7.91 -10.11
C LEU A 52 6.17 -8.98 -11.02
N ARG A 53 4.86 -9.22 -10.96
CA ARG A 53 4.22 -10.30 -11.72
C ARG A 53 4.34 -10.04 -13.22
N LYS A 54 4.90 -10.99 -13.96
CA LYS A 54 5.26 -10.80 -15.38
C LYS A 54 4.06 -10.50 -16.28
N ASP A 55 2.88 -11.04 -15.95
CA ASP A 55 1.63 -10.78 -16.67
C ASP A 55 1.13 -9.33 -16.51
N MET A 56 1.41 -8.69 -15.37
CA MET A 56 1.06 -7.29 -15.10
C MET A 56 2.15 -6.31 -15.52
N TYR A 57 3.39 -6.78 -15.60
CA TYR A 57 4.58 -5.99 -15.92
C TYR A 57 5.42 -6.65 -17.04
N PRO A 58 4.86 -6.87 -18.24
CA PRO A 58 5.54 -7.63 -19.29
C PRO A 58 6.85 -6.96 -19.76
N ASP A 59 6.89 -5.63 -19.78
CA ASP A 59 8.00 -4.86 -20.34
C ASP A 59 9.03 -4.42 -19.28
N TYR A 60 8.92 -4.89 -18.03
CA TYR A 60 9.82 -4.44 -16.95
C TYR A 60 11.30 -4.73 -17.25
N GLU A 61 11.60 -5.85 -17.91
CA GLU A 61 12.95 -6.22 -18.33
C GLU A 61 13.60 -5.12 -19.20
N PHE A 62 12.79 -4.32 -19.91
CA PHE A 62 13.24 -3.28 -20.82
C PHE A 62 13.09 -1.86 -20.25
N ASP A 63 12.17 -1.65 -19.32
CA ASP A 63 11.92 -0.34 -18.70
C ASP A 63 11.49 -0.46 -17.22
N SER A 64 12.41 -0.13 -16.32
CA SER A 64 12.18 -0.16 -14.87
C SER A 64 11.25 0.94 -14.37
N SER A 65 10.96 1.96 -15.18
CA SER A 65 10.01 3.03 -14.83
C SER A 65 8.55 2.54 -14.78
N ILE A 66 8.28 1.33 -15.28
CA ILE A 66 6.96 0.69 -15.33
C ILE A 66 6.47 0.24 -13.93
N ALA A 67 7.30 0.33 -12.89
CA ALA A 67 6.92 0.05 -11.50
C ALA A 67 6.72 1.32 -10.62
N PRO A 68 5.96 2.36 -11.05
CA PRO A 68 5.86 3.61 -10.31
C PRO A 68 5.24 3.41 -8.91
N TYR A 69 4.36 2.41 -8.77
CA TYR A 69 3.70 2.10 -7.50
C TYR A 69 4.68 1.71 -6.39
N VAL A 70 5.74 0.96 -6.71
CA VAL A 70 6.78 0.57 -5.74
C VAL A 70 7.51 1.81 -5.23
N SER A 71 7.90 2.70 -6.16
CA SER A 71 8.53 3.98 -5.81
C SER A 71 7.62 4.83 -4.93
N THR A 72 6.35 4.96 -5.31
CA THR A 72 5.36 5.72 -4.54
C THR A 72 5.21 5.15 -3.13
N LEU A 73 5.10 3.82 -2.99
CA LEU A 73 5.01 3.15 -1.69
C LEU A 73 6.20 3.48 -0.79
N PHE A 74 7.42 3.29 -1.30
CA PHE A 74 8.63 3.47 -0.49
C PHE A 74 8.86 4.93 -0.11
N ASN A 75 8.73 5.84 -1.08
CA ASN A 75 8.86 7.28 -0.83
C ASN A 75 7.80 7.77 0.16
N LEU A 76 6.56 7.26 0.06
CA LEU A 76 5.49 7.64 0.98
C LEU A 76 5.76 7.15 2.40
N ILE A 77 6.20 5.90 2.57
CA ILE A 77 6.54 5.37 3.90
C ILE A 77 7.69 6.19 4.51
N GLU A 78 8.77 6.43 3.76
CA GLU A 78 9.90 7.26 4.21
C GLU A 78 9.43 8.66 4.62
N LYS A 79 8.57 9.28 3.81
CA LYS A 79 7.98 10.59 4.06
C LYS A 79 7.14 10.62 5.34
N LEU A 80 6.16 9.73 5.47
CA LEU A 80 5.26 9.68 6.63
C LEU A 80 6.02 9.47 7.95
N ILE A 81 7.12 8.71 7.92
CA ILE A 81 7.99 8.52 9.08
C ILE A 81 8.76 9.80 9.38
N SER A 82 9.36 10.42 8.37
CA SER A 82 10.16 11.64 8.55
C SER A 82 9.34 12.80 9.12
N GLU A 83 8.08 12.91 8.70
CA GLU A 83 7.11 13.91 9.15
C GLU A 83 6.38 13.51 10.45
N LYS A 84 6.75 12.36 11.06
CA LYS A 84 6.17 11.83 12.30
C LYS A 84 4.68 11.50 12.23
N HIS A 85 4.14 11.33 11.02
CA HIS A 85 2.78 10.83 10.81
C HIS A 85 2.68 9.32 11.07
N LEU A 86 3.78 8.60 10.88
CA LEU A 86 3.91 7.18 11.16
C LEU A 86 5.01 6.98 12.19
N ILE A 87 4.64 6.52 13.38
CA ILE A 87 5.55 6.35 14.52
C ILE A 87 5.83 4.86 14.68
N CYS A 88 7.00 4.41 14.22
CA CYS A 88 7.45 3.02 14.37
C CYS A 88 8.15 2.80 15.73
N ARG A 89 7.82 1.71 16.42
CA ARG A 89 8.43 1.33 17.71
C ARG A 89 8.77 -0.14 17.74
N GLY A 90 10.03 -0.46 18.06
CA GLY A 90 10.52 -1.83 18.21
C GLY A 90 10.48 -2.63 16.90
N CYS A 91 11.40 -3.58 16.74
CA CYS A 91 11.33 -4.55 15.66
C CYS A 91 10.60 -5.78 16.20
N LEU A 92 9.47 -6.16 15.62
CA LEU A 92 8.79 -7.41 15.96
C LEU A 92 9.37 -8.54 15.10
N SER A 93 9.40 -9.77 15.62
CA SER A 93 9.87 -10.92 14.84
C SER A 93 9.01 -11.16 13.60
N ALA A 94 9.67 -11.58 12.53
CA ALA A 94 9.22 -11.55 11.14
C ALA A 94 8.05 -12.49 10.84
N ASP A 95 6.83 -11.98 10.94
CA ASP A 95 5.70 -12.39 10.11
C ASP A 95 4.92 -11.15 9.65
N PRO A 96 4.55 -11.05 8.36
CA PRO A 96 4.78 -12.03 7.29
C PRO A 96 6.21 -11.97 6.70
N LEU A 97 6.73 -13.08 6.16
CA LEU A 97 8.07 -13.17 5.53
C LEU A 97 8.15 -12.48 4.16
N VAL A 98 7.02 -12.43 3.48
CA VAL A 98 6.86 -11.82 2.16
C VAL A 98 5.72 -10.82 2.28
N VAL A 99 5.96 -9.58 1.90
CA VAL A 99 4.91 -8.57 1.81
C VAL A 99 4.25 -8.66 0.43
N GLY A 100 2.93 -8.54 0.34
CA GLY A 100 2.14 -8.68 -0.89
C GLY A 100 1.61 -10.07 -1.17
N VAL A 101 1.55 -10.94 -0.16
CA VAL A 101 0.98 -12.29 -0.27
C VAL A 101 0.06 -12.58 0.91
N GLU A 102 -0.89 -13.50 0.73
CA GLU A 102 -1.80 -13.88 1.81
C GLU A 102 -1.09 -14.76 2.84
N TYR A 103 -0.25 -15.68 2.38
CA TYR A 103 0.48 -16.62 3.23
C TYR A 103 1.91 -16.79 2.75
N SER A 104 2.85 -16.77 3.70
CA SER A 104 4.26 -17.07 3.48
C SER A 104 4.82 -17.89 4.64
N GLN A 105 5.60 -18.92 4.33
CA GLN A 105 6.24 -19.76 5.34
C GLN A 105 7.64 -20.18 4.89
N TRP A 106 8.59 -20.19 5.82
CA TRP A 106 9.88 -20.84 5.58
C TRP A 106 9.69 -22.34 5.37
N LYS A 107 10.11 -22.84 4.20
CA LYS A 107 10.16 -24.27 3.93
C LYS A 107 11.54 -24.84 4.29
N CYS A 108 12.59 -24.14 3.92
CA CYS A 108 13.97 -24.40 4.32
C CYS A 108 14.79 -23.08 4.18
N PRO A 109 16.06 -23.02 4.62
CA PRO A 109 16.79 -21.75 4.72
C PRO A 109 16.82 -20.87 3.47
N ASN A 110 16.67 -21.48 2.28
CA ASN A 110 16.75 -20.78 0.99
C ASN A 110 15.43 -20.78 0.22
N VAL A 111 14.35 -21.28 0.81
CA VAL A 111 13.05 -21.45 0.14
C VAL A 111 11.91 -20.98 1.04
N ILE A 112 11.15 -20.01 0.52
CA ILE A 112 9.91 -19.54 1.11
C ILE A 112 8.75 -20.11 0.31
N ALA A 113 7.85 -20.83 0.96
CA ALA A 113 6.57 -21.23 0.36
C ALA A 113 5.59 -20.07 0.45
N VAL A 114 4.87 -19.81 -0.64
CA VAL A 114 3.96 -18.69 -0.79
C VAL A 114 2.64 -19.16 -1.38
N ASN A 115 1.51 -18.72 -0.82
CA ASN A 115 0.16 -19.03 -1.33
C ASN A 115 -0.06 -20.51 -1.68
N GLY A 116 0.45 -21.42 -0.83
CA GLY A 116 0.28 -22.88 -0.94
C GLY A 116 1.25 -23.58 -1.89
N GLU A 117 1.30 -23.16 -3.16
CA GLU A 117 2.01 -23.90 -4.21
C GLU A 117 3.16 -23.13 -4.87
N GLU A 118 3.27 -21.82 -4.63
CA GLU A 118 4.36 -21.01 -5.17
C GLU A 118 5.57 -21.03 -4.23
N VAL A 119 6.75 -20.82 -4.80
CA VAL A 119 8.00 -20.79 -4.03
C VAL A 119 8.89 -19.63 -4.44
N ILE A 120 9.51 -19.00 -3.45
CA ILE A 120 10.59 -18.03 -3.64
C ILE A 120 11.90 -18.71 -3.26
N MET A 121 12.82 -18.76 -4.22
CA MET A 121 14.20 -19.19 -4.03
C MET A 121 15.05 -17.95 -3.76
N ILE A 122 15.64 -17.85 -2.57
CA ILE A 122 16.39 -16.63 -2.16
C ILE A 122 17.91 -16.75 -2.30
N GLU A 123 18.44 -17.96 -2.54
CA GLU A 123 19.87 -18.20 -2.74
C GLU A 123 20.10 -19.26 -3.81
N GLY A 124 21.24 -19.16 -4.51
CA GLY A 124 21.68 -20.13 -5.51
C GLY A 124 21.44 -19.67 -6.95
N PRO A 125 21.76 -20.52 -7.95
CA PRO A 125 21.70 -20.16 -9.37
C PRO A 125 20.27 -19.99 -9.91
N TYR A 126 19.25 -20.30 -9.10
CA TYR A 126 17.83 -20.26 -9.46
C TYR A 126 17.05 -19.30 -8.54
N GLN A 127 17.66 -18.19 -8.13
CA GLN A 127 16.93 -17.13 -7.43
C GLN A 127 15.72 -16.68 -8.25
N GLY A 128 14.60 -16.42 -7.59
CA GLY A 128 13.36 -16.04 -8.28
C GLY A 128 12.10 -16.51 -7.56
N TRP A 129 10.95 -16.17 -8.14
CA TRP A 129 9.64 -16.58 -7.66
C TRP A 129 8.94 -17.43 -8.72
N TYR A 130 8.69 -18.68 -8.35
CA TYR A 130 8.23 -19.73 -9.25
C TYR A 130 6.82 -20.18 -8.90
N GLY A 131 6.03 -20.43 -9.95
CA GLY A 131 4.73 -21.07 -9.82
C GLY A 131 4.83 -22.57 -9.51
N ALA A 132 3.67 -23.18 -9.29
CA ALA A 132 3.53 -24.63 -9.15
C ALA A 132 4.05 -25.40 -10.38
N ASP A 133 3.96 -24.78 -11.56
CA ASP A 133 4.44 -25.25 -12.85
C ASP A 133 5.96 -25.11 -13.03
N ARG A 134 6.67 -24.55 -12.03
CA ARG A 134 8.10 -24.25 -12.02
C ARG A 134 8.55 -23.20 -13.04
N TYR A 135 7.63 -22.48 -13.66
CA TYR A 135 7.97 -21.31 -14.46
C TYR A 135 8.09 -20.08 -13.55
N GLU A 136 9.06 -19.22 -13.87
CA GLU A 136 9.24 -17.97 -13.15
C GLU A 136 8.09 -17.02 -13.48
N LYS A 137 7.31 -16.66 -12.46
CA LYS A 137 6.09 -15.85 -12.59
C LYS A 137 6.31 -14.35 -12.35
N TYR A 138 7.43 -14.00 -11.73
CA TYR A 138 7.74 -12.62 -11.35
C TYR A 138 9.12 -12.22 -11.86
N TRP A 139 9.28 -10.96 -12.23
CA TRP A 139 10.59 -10.33 -12.37
C TRP A 139 11.17 -10.09 -10.98
N MET A 140 12.41 -10.50 -10.75
CA MET A 140 13.18 -10.12 -9.57
C MET A 140 13.84 -8.75 -9.82
N CYS A 141 13.58 -7.79 -8.94
CA CYS A 141 13.96 -6.39 -9.12
C CYS A 141 14.90 -5.94 -8.01
N ASP A 142 16.20 -5.89 -8.31
CA ASP A 142 17.24 -5.52 -7.33
C ASP A 142 17.47 -4.00 -7.24
N ASP A 143 16.96 -3.23 -8.21
CA ASP A 143 17.10 -1.75 -8.25
C ASP A 143 16.56 -1.08 -6.98
N TRP A 144 15.60 -1.72 -6.33
CA TRP A 144 14.92 -1.23 -5.15
C TRP A 144 15.65 -1.55 -3.84
N ASN A 145 16.74 -2.32 -3.87
CA ASN A 145 17.44 -2.78 -2.67
C ASN A 145 17.90 -1.66 -1.76
N ARG A 146 18.37 -0.54 -2.34
CA ARG A 146 18.82 0.61 -1.57
C ARG A 146 17.66 1.28 -0.82
N GLN A 147 16.52 1.46 -1.47
CA GLN A 147 15.35 2.09 -0.86
C GLN A 147 14.69 1.15 0.15
N LEU A 148 14.55 -0.14 -0.20
CA LEU A 148 14.05 -1.16 0.70
C LEU A 148 14.90 -1.25 1.97
N SER A 149 16.24 -1.13 1.87
CA SER A 149 17.14 -1.11 3.03
C SER A 149 16.96 0.09 3.96
N LYS A 150 16.33 1.18 3.51
CA LYS A 150 16.02 2.32 4.39
C LYS A 150 14.76 2.08 5.20
N ILE A 151 13.81 1.33 4.63
CA ILE A 151 12.47 1.17 5.19
C ILE A 151 12.20 -0.22 5.77
N ASP A 152 13.09 -1.20 5.54
CA ASP A 152 12.95 -2.60 5.93
C ASP A 152 12.58 -2.78 7.40
N LYS A 153 13.32 -2.14 8.30
CA LYS A 153 13.08 -2.19 9.74
C LYS A 153 11.69 -1.68 10.11
N TYR A 154 11.16 -0.71 9.36
CA TYR A 154 9.86 -0.11 9.62
C TYR A 154 8.72 -1.00 9.14
N LEU A 155 8.91 -1.77 8.06
CA LEU A 155 7.92 -2.74 7.59
C LEU A 155 7.56 -3.75 8.69
N TYR A 156 8.55 -4.17 9.47
CA TYR A 156 8.37 -5.15 10.56
C TYR A 156 8.30 -4.52 11.95
N SER A 157 8.25 -3.20 12.04
CA SER A 157 8.06 -2.50 13.32
C SER A 157 6.58 -2.44 13.68
N SER A 158 6.29 -2.48 14.98
CA SER A 158 4.98 -1.98 15.43
C SER A 158 4.86 -0.50 15.07
N TYR A 159 3.67 -0.03 14.73
CA TYR A 159 3.48 1.36 14.33
C TYR A 159 2.22 1.94 14.93
N SER A 160 2.21 3.26 15.07
CA SER A 160 1.01 4.04 15.33
C SER A 160 0.92 5.23 14.37
N VAL A 161 -0.29 5.70 14.13
CA VAL A 161 -0.58 6.81 13.22
C VAL A 161 -0.91 8.08 13.99
N SER A 162 -0.39 9.23 13.54
CA SER A 162 -0.73 10.55 14.11
C SER A 162 -2.22 10.89 13.93
N GLU A 163 -2.80 11.64 14.87
CA GLU A 163 -4.19 12.12 14.77
C GLU A 163 -4.44 12.95 13.50
N GLU A 164 -3.48 13.76 13.07
CA GLU A 164 -3.59 14.54 11.83
C GLU A 164 -3.83 13.64 10.59
N LEU A 165 -3.10 12.52 10.49
CA LEU A 165 -3.26 11.57 9.39
C LEU A 165 -4.59 10.79 9.51
N ARG A 166 -5.04 10.50 10.74
CA ARG A 166 -6.35 9.87 11.00
C ARG A 166 -7.49 10.78 10.57
N ASP A 167 -7.45 12.06 10.96
CA ASP A 167 -8.45 13.05 10.58
C ASP A 167 -8.47 13.26 9.07
N LEU A 168 -7.30 13.28 8.43
CA LEU A 168 -7.21 13.38 6.97
C LEU A 168 -7.92 12.21 6.27
N VAL A 169 -7.74 10.98 6.74
CA VAL A 169 -8.43 9.80 6.19
C VAL A 169 -9.93 9.85 6.46
N LYS A 170 -10.34 10.22 7.68
CA LYS A 170 -11.74 10.38 8.10
C LYS A 170 -12.49 11.39 7.23
N HIS A 171 -11.79 12.43 6.78
CA HIS A 171 -12.33 13.46 5.88
C HIS A 171 -12.09 13.16 4.39
N HIS A 172 -11.75 11.92 4.03
CA HIS A 172 -11.49 11.48 2.66
C HIS A 172 -10.44 12.33 1.93
N PHE A 173 -9.43 12.79 2.65
CA PHE A 173 -8.36 13.66 2.16
C PHE A 173 -8.87 14.98 1.56
N LYS A 174 -10.05 15.44 1.98
CA LYS A 174 -10.55 16.77 1.66
C LYS A 174 -10.00 17.78 2.65
N THR A 175 -9.65 18.96 2.16
CA THR A 175 -9.28 20.08 3.05
C THR A 175 -10.53 20.64 3.74
N GLU A 176 -10.36 21.35 4.87
CA GLU A 176 -11.48 22.05 5.52
C GLU A 176 -12.20 23.00 4.57
N GLU A 177 -11.46 23.64 3.67
CA GLU A 177 -12.02 24.54 2.65
C GLU A 177 -12.85 23.78 1.61
N GLU A 178 -12.39 22.62 1.13
CA GLU A 178 -13.16 21.77 0.22
C GLU A 178 -14.42 21.21 0.89
N ILE A 179 -14.36 20.89 2.19
CA ILE A 179 -15.52 20.47 2.98
C ILE A 179 -16.51 21.62 3.14
N ARG A 180 -16.03 22.82 3.49
CA ARG A 180 -16.85 24.04 3.62
C ARG A 180 -17.50 24.40 2.29
N PHE A 181 -16.75 24.32 1.20
CA PHE A 181 -17.23 24.59 -0.15
C PHE A 181 -18.29 23.57 -0.57
N ALA A 182 -18.07 22.26 -0.32
CA ALA A 182 -19.06 21.23 -0.61
C ALA A 182 -20.36 21.41 0.19
N LYS A 183 -20.26 21.76 1.48
CA LYS A 183 -21.43 22.07 2.33
C LYS A 183 -22.18 23.31 1.82
N GLN A 184 -21.46 24.35 1.41
CA GLN A 184 -22.05 25.55 0.83
C GLN A 184 -22.77 25.23 -0.48
N GLN A 185 -22.15 24.47 -1.39
CA GLN A 185 -22.79 24.03 -2.63
C GLN A 185 -24.05 23.20 -2.39
N LEU A 186 -24.02 22.26 -1.43
CA LEU A 186 -25.20 21.48 -1.06
C LEU A 186 -26.34 22.39 -0.57
N MET A 187 -26.04 23.32 0.32
CA MET A 187 -27.04 24.29 0.82
C MET A 187 -27.58 25.18 -0.29
N THR A 188 -26.74 25.60 -1.24
CA THR A 188 -27.19 26.35 -2.41
C THR A 188 -28.17 25.53 -3.25
N TRP A 189 -27.87 24.25 -3.52
CA TRP A 189 -28.78 23.37 -4.27
C TRP A 189 -30.09 23.12 -3.54
N ILE A 190 -30.06 22.93 -2.21
CA ILE A 190 -31.27 22.81 -1.41
C ILE A 190 -32.11 24.09 -1.51
N SER A 191 -31.50 25.27 -1.37
CA SER A 191 -32.20 26.55 -1.50
C SER A 191 -32.81 26.75 -2.89
N ILE A 192 -32.11 26.36 -3.95
CA ILE A 192 -32.65 26.39 -5.33
C ILE A 192 -33.87 25.47 -5.43
N GLY A 193 -33.78 24.24 -4.90
CA GLY A 193 -34.90 23.30 -4.90
C GLY A 193 -36.12 23.82 -4.16
N VAL A 194 -35.93 24.42 -2.98
CA VAL A 194 -37.01 25.03 -2.19
C VAL A 194 -37.63 26.22 -2.94
N ALA A 195 -36.82 27.09 -3.54
CA ALA A 195 -37.32 28.25 -4.29
C ALA A 195 -38.17 27.82 -5.49
N ILE A 196 -37.76 26.77 -6.22
CA ILE A 196 -38.53 26.19 -7.32
C ILE A 196 -39.86 25.61 -6.81
N LEU A 197 -39.84 24.85 -5.72
CA LEU A 197 -41.05 24.28 -5.12
C LEU A 197 -42.05 25.36 -4.69
N VAL A 198 -41.59 26.42 -4.02
CA VAL A 198 -42.43 27.56 -3.63
C VAL A 198 -42.98 28.29 -4.86
N GLY A 199 -42.15 28.47 -5.90
CA GLY A 199 -42.58 29.08 -7.16
C GLY A 199 -43.67 28.27 -7.86
N ILE A 200 -43.57 26.95 -7.89
CA ILE A 200 -44.59 26.07 -8.46
C ILE A 200 -45.87 26.11 -7.61
N LEU A 201 -45.75 26.05 -6.28
CA LEU A 201 -46.90 26.13 -5.37
C LEU A 201 -47.67 27.45 -5.52
N GLY A 202 -46.97 28.58 -5.68
CA GLY A 202 -47.59 29.89 -5.90
C GLY A 202 -48.19 30.10 -7.29
N ILE A 203 -47.97 29.17 -8.24
CA ILE A 203 -48.68 29.15 -9.53
C ILE A 203 -49.96 28.31 -9.43
N ILE A 204 -49.98 27.30 -8.56
CA ILE A 204 -51.10 26.36 -8.39
C ILE A 204 -52.17 26.91 -7.45
N PHE A 205 -51.77 27.65 -6.41
CA PHE A 205 -52.64 28.30 -5.43
C PHE A 205 -52.80 29.80 -5.71
#